data_AF-A0A1H9T7Y0-F1
#
_entry.id   AF-A0A1H9T7Y0-F1
#
_cell.length_a   1.000
_cell.length_b   1.000
_cell.length_c   1.000
_cell.angle_alpha   90.00
_cell.angle_beta   90.00
_cell.angle_gamma   90.00
#
_symmetry.space_group_name_H-M   'P 1'
#
loop_
_entity.id
_entity.type
_entity.pdbx_description
1 polymer ?
#
loop_
_entity_poly.entity_id
_entity_poly.type
_entity_poly.pdbx_seq_one_letter_code
_entity_poly.pdbx_strand_id
1 'polypeptide(L)' 'MTEFHAEMRDRAVTAVQSLKKARESGDDYLVEVQEAELENLARLATEHGLRIPELRAYTAA' A
#
# COMPACT_ATOMS: atom_id res chain seq x y z
N MET A 1 3.42 11.46 -15.83
CA MET A 1 2.68 10.64 -14.85
C MET A 1 1.20 10.93 -15.05
N THR A 2 0.37 9.90 -15.08
CA THR A 2 -1.09 10.04 -15.13
C THR A 2 -1.63 10.38 -13.73
N GLU A 3 -2.83 10.94 -13.67
CA GLU A 3 -3.56 11.19 -12.42
C GLU A 3 -3.69 9.91 -11.59
N PHE A 4 -4.07 8.81 -12.24
CA PHE A 4 -4.15 7.48 -11.62
C PHE A 4 -2.83 7.02 -10.97
N HIS A 5 -1.68 7.25 -11.63
CA HIS A 5 -0.39 6.88 -11.05
C HIS A 5 -0.04 7.74 -9.83
N ALA A 6 -0.38 9.04 -9.85
CA ALA A 6 -0.14 9.93 -8.72
C ALA A 6 -1.02 9.54 -7.52
N GLU A 7 -2.31 9.28 -7.75
CA GLU A 7 -3.26 8.85 -6.72
C GLU A 7 -2.84 7.50 -6.09
N MET A 8 -2.49 6.52 -6.92
CA MET A 8 -2.02 5.22 -6.45
C MET A 8 -0.77 5.33 -5.57
N ARG A 9 0.17 6.20 -5.93
CA ARG A 9 1.36 6.44 -5.12
C ARG A 9 1.01 7.09 -3.79
N ASP A 10 0.14 8.10 -3.80
CA ASP A 10 -0.28 8.80 -2.57
C ASP A 10 -0.99 7.86 -1.59
N ARG A 11 -1.87 7.00 -2.12
CA ARG A 11 -2.53 5.94 -1.33
C ARG A 11 -1.54 4.94 -0.76
N ALA A 12 -0.57 4.47 -1.55
CA ALA A 12 0.46 3.55 -1.08
C ALA A 12 1.32 4.16 0.05
N VAL A 13 1.76 5.41 -0.12
CA VAL A 13 2.51 6.14 0.91
C VAL A 13 1.68 6.28 2.19
N THR A 14 0.41 6.65 2.05
CA THR A 14 -0.51 6.82 3.19
C THR A 14 -0.72 5.50 3.94
N ALA A 15 -0.97 4.41 3.23
CA ALA A 15 -1.18 3.09 3.84
C ALA A 15 0.10 2.59 4.54
N VAL A 16 1.29 2.77 3.96
CA VAL A 16 2.56 2.43 4.61
C VAL A 16 2.78 3.22 5.90
N GLN A 17 2.49 4.53 5.89
CA GLN A 17 2.60 5.36 7.09
C GLN A 17 1.61 4.96 8.17
N SER A 18 0.37 4.63 7.79
CA SER A 18 -0.66 4.14 8.71
C SER A 18 -0.29 2.79 9.30
N LEU A 19 0.22 1.86 8.49
CA LEU A 19 0.73 0.56 8.97
C LEU A 19 1.85 0.74 9.98
N LYS A 20 2.81 1.63 9.70
CA LYS A 20 3.89 1.93 10.65
C LYS A 20 3.33 2.42 11.98
N LYS A 21 2.39 3.36 11.96
CA LYS A 21 1.75 3.87 13.17
C LYS A 21 0.98 2.79 13.92
N ALA A 22 0.24 1.93 13.22
CA ALA A 22 -0.51 0.81 13.79
C ALA A 22 0.42 -0.16 14.53
N ARG A 23 1.56 -0.50 13.92
CA ARG A 23 2.60 -1.34 14.55
C ARG A 23 3.21 -0.67 15.78
N GLU A 24 3.48 0.63 15.70
CA GLU A 24 4.03 1.41 16.83
C GLU A 24 3.03 1.52 18.00
N SER A 25 1.73 1.57 17.72
CA SER A 25 0.69 1.63 18.74
C SER A 25 0.24 0.26 19.27
N GLY A 26 0.68 -0.84 18.66
CA GLY A 26 0.20 -2.19 18.98
C GLY A 26 -1.27 -2.41 18.60
N ASP A 27 -1.76 -1.73 17.55
CA ASP A 27 -3.11 -1.91 17.03
C ASP A 27 -3.11 -3.00 15.95
N ASP A 28 -3.19 -4.25 16.40
CA ASP A 28 -3.10 -5.43 15.52
C ASP A 28 -4.21 -5.46 14.46
N TYR A 29 -5.41 -4.98 14.79
CA TYR A 29 -6.50 -4.88 13.82
C TYR A 29 -6.17 -3.88 12.72
N LEU A 30 -5.67 -2.70 13.09
CA LEU A 30 -5.27 -1.71 12.09
C LEU A 30 -4.08 -2.18 11.25
N VAL A 31 -3.17 -2.99 11.82
CA VAL A 31 -2.10 -3.65 11.06
C VAL A 31 -2.68 -4.52 9.94
N GLU A 32 -3.59 -5.44 10.26
CA GLU A 32 -4.23 -6.32 9.27
C GLU A 32 -4.97 -5.54 8.18
N VAL A 33 -5.69 -4.48 8.57
CA VAL A 33 -6.41 -3.62 7.63
C VAL A 33 -5.45 -2.92 6.65
N GLN A 34 -4.34 -2.37 7.14
CA GLN A 34 -3.39 -1.69 6.27
C GLN A 34 -2.58 -2.64 5.40
N GLU A 35 -2.27 -3.84 5.88
CA GLU A 35 -1.62 -4.88 5.07
C GLU A 35 -2.51 -5.32 3.90
N ALA A 36 -3.80 -5.58 4.16
CA ALA A 36 -4.76 -5.93 3.10
C ALA A 36 -4.94 -4.81 2.05
N GLU A 37 -4.96 -3.54 2.46
CA GLU A 37 -5.01 -2.42 1.52
C GLU A 37 -3.73 -2.34 0.66
N LEU A 38 -2.56 -2.57 1.25
CA LEU A 38 -1.29 -2.56 0.52
C LEU A 38 -1.21 -3.71 -0.50
N GLU A 39 -1.70 -4.90 -0.15
CA GLU A 39 -1.85 -6.03 -1.09
C GLU A 39 -2.79 -5.69 -2.25
N ASN A 40 -3.95 -5.10 -1.95
CA ASN A 40 -4.91 -4.68 -2.96
C ASN A 40 -4.32 -3.62 -3.91
N LEU A 41 -3.63 -2.61 -3.36
CA LEU A 41 -2.93 -1.60 -4.15
C LEU A 41 -1.82 -2.23 -5.01
N ALA A 42 -1.07 -3.20 -4.49
CA ALA A 42 0.00 -3.87 -5.23
C ALA A 42 -0.55 -4.68 -6.41
N ARG A 43 -1.68 -5.37 -6.22
CA ARG A 43 -2.41 -6.06 -7.29
C ARG A 43 -2.87 -5.08 -8.36
N LEU A 44 -3.53 -3.98 -7.97
CA LEU A 44 -3.95 -2.94 -8.91
C LEU A 44 -2.75 -2.33 -9.67
N ALA A 45 -1.63 -2.08 -8.99
CA ALA A 45 -0.43 -1.56 -9.64
C ALA A 45 0.05 -2.52 -10.72
N THR A 46 0.08 -3.81 -10.40
CA THR A 46 0.51 -4.87 -11.31
C THR A 46 -0.41 -4.98 -12.52
N GLU A 47 -1.73 -4.99 -12.31
CA GLU A 47 -2.75 -5.05 -13.38
C GLU A 47 -2.62 -3.89 -14.37
N HIS A 48 -2.24 -2.70 -13.87
CA HIS A 48 -2.03 -1.51 -14.68
C HIS A 48 -0.58 -1.31 -15.16
N GLY A 49 0.32 -2.26 -14.89
CA GLY A 49 1.74 -2.18 -15.27
C GLY A 49 2.54 -1.08 -14.56
N LEU A 50 2.04 -0.59 -13.42
CA LEU A 50 2.67 0.44 -12.61
C LEU A 50 3.69 -0.17 -11.65
N ARG A 51 4.82 0.53 -11.49
CA ARG A 51 5.86 0.17 -10.51
C ARG A 51 5.90 1.21 -9.41
N ILE A 52 5.36 0.86 -8.25
CA ILE A 52 5.32 1.72 -7.07
C ILE A 52 6.28 1.13 -6.02
N PRO A 53 7.39 1.81 -5.70
CA PRO A 53 8.40 1.31 -4.77
C PRO A 53 7.85 0.89 -3.40
N GLU A 54 6.87 1.63 -2.91
CA GLU A 54 6.21 1.43 -1.61
C GLU A 54 5.43 0.10 -1.55
N LEU A 55 4.99 -0.41 -2.69
CA LEU A 55 4.20 -1.64 -2.81
C LEU A 55 5.05 -2.88 -3.08
N ARG A 56 6.37 -2.74 -3.26
CA ARG A 56 7.25 -3.85 -3.67
C ARG A 56 7.21 -5.05 -2.71
N ALA A 57 6.97 -4.83 -1.42
CA ALA A 57 6.86 -5.91 -0.44
C ALA A 57 5.54 -6.70 -0.58
N TYR A 58 4.54 -6.13 -1.23
CA TYR A 58 3.16 -6.63 -1.32
C TYR A 58 2.81 -7.16 -2.72
N THR A 59 3.74 -7.09 -3.68
CA THR A 59 3.55 -7.60 -5.05
C THR A 59 3.78 -9.11 -5.20
N ALA A 60 4.22 -9.81 -4.14
CA ALA A 60 4.67 -11.20 -4.19
C ALA A 60 3.89 -12.15 -3.25
N ALA A 61 2.76 -11.70 -2.71
CA ALA A 61 1.85 -12.51 -1.91
C ALA A 61 0.81 -13.23 -2.80
#